data_AF-A0A662ICA7-F1
#
_entry.id   AF-A0A662ICA7-F1
#
_cell.length_a   1.000
_cell.length_b   1.000
_cell.length_c   1.000
_cell.angle_alpha   90.00
_cell.angle_beta   90.00
_cell.angle_gamma   90.00
#
_symmetry.space_group_name_H-M   'P 1'
#
loop_
_entity.id
_entity.type
_entity.pdbx_description
1 polymer ?
#
loop_
_entity_poly.entity_id
_entity_poly.type
_entity_poly.pdbx_seq_one_letter_code
_entity_poly.pdbx_strand_id
1 'polypeptide(L)'
;MSWRDVVRRSLGELGVPVEESRRCLIARPTDDPYLTVAILQRRLQMSLDRKVEMIGVVEVARGVERASEVLRRMLEESFEAELKGIFRKTLKMRSWRELRYLEKLCGPLRPSSRLLEAVKADEGLMREVMRAAPDMIEVFPELISPEYMEVYMTASHAAMGPLMRRMIARYLEEPERLAWYVRIHFMYGLPRMATKVRRNYQLLTRFVGVLRDFTRQLF
;
A
#
# COMPACT_ATOMS: atom_id res chain seq x y z
N MET A 1 4.78 -23.75 11.48
CA MET A 1 4.81 -22.34 11.94
C MET A 1 3.85 -21.53 11.08
N SER A 2 2.93 -20.78 11.68
CA SER A 2 1.96 -19.99 10.93
C SER A 2 2.61 -18.73 10.35
N TRP A 3 1.97 -18.10 9.36
CA TRP A 3 2.48 -16.84 8.79
C TRP A 3 2.49 -15.73 9.84
N ARG A 4 1.51 -15.76 10.76
CA ARG A 4 1.41 -14.80 11.85
C ARG A 4 2.60 -14.90 12.80
N ASP A 5 3.02 -16.12 13.13
CA ASP A 5 4.19 -16.34 14.01
C ASP A 5 5.47 -15.82 13.37
N VAL A 6 5.65 -16.10 12.08
CA VAL A 6 6.80 -15.59 11.32
C VAL A 6 6.81 -14.07 11.32
N VAL A 7 5.66 -13.42 11.06
CA VAL A 7 5.54 -11.95 11.05
C VAL A 7 5.84 -11.37 12.43
N ARG A 8 5.18 -11.86 13.49
CA ARG A 8 5.39 -11.40 14.86
C ARG A 8 6.85 -11.50 15.28
N ARG A 9 7.48 -12.66 15.07
CA ARG A 9 8.89 -12.84 15.40
C ARG A 9 9.78 -11.91 14.60
N SER A 10 9.56 -11.81 13.29
CA SER A 10 10.41 -11.03 12.39
C SER A 10 10.35 -9.53 12.68
N LEU A 11 9.16 -9.01 12.98
CA LEU A 11 8.96 -7.60 13.34
C LEU A 11 9.33 -7.33 14.80
N GLY A 12 9.10 -8.29 15.70
CA GLY A 12 9.56 -8.20 17.09
C GLY A 12 11.09 -8.15 17.22
N GLU A 13 11.83 -8.87 16.37
CA GLU A 13 13.29 -8.75 16.25
C GLU A 13 13.74 -7.34 15.79
N LEU A 14 12.85 -6.56 15.16
CA LEU A 14 13.06 -5.16 14.80
C LEU A 14 12.54 -4.18 15.87
N GLY A 15 12.05 -4.67 17.01
CA GLY A 15 11.47 -3.85 18.08
C GLY A 15 10.07 -3.30 17.76
N VAL A 16 9.39 -3.85 16.75
CA VAL A 16 8.09 -3.34 16.30
C VAL A 16 6.96 -4.13 16.97
N PRO A 17 6.09 -3.50 17.77
CA PRO A 17 4.95 -4.18 18.38
C PRO A 17 3.94 -4.61 17.31
N VAL A 18 3.42 -5.83 17.47
CA VAL A 18 2.44 -6.43 16.55
C VAL A 18 1.24 -6.93 17.33
N GLU A 19 0.08 -6.36 17.03
CA GLU A 19 -1.22 -6.74 17.56
C GLU A 19 -2.00 -7.60 16.56
N GLU A 20 -2.90 -8.44 17.06
CA GLU A 20 -3.81 -9.21 16.21
C GLU A 20 -5.18 -8.55 16.18
N SER A 21 -5.66 -8.27 14.97
CA SER A 21 -7.05 -7.93 14.69
C SER A 21 -7.79 -9.17 14.15
N ARG A 22 -9.13 -9.08 14.02
CA ARG A 22 -9.97 -10.17 13.53
C ARG A 22 -9.52 -10.72 12.16
N ARG A 23 -8.97 -9.87 11.29
CA ARG A 23 -8.65 -10.20 9.88
C ARG A 23 -7.18 -10.06 9.51
N CYS A 24 -6.39 -9.33 10.29
CA CYS A 24 -5.00 -9.00 9.96
C CYS A 24 -4.14 -8.88 11.22
N LEU A 25 -2.82 -8.80 11.02
CA LEU A 25 -1.90 -8.29 12.04
C LEU A 25 -1.72 -6.78 11.83
N ILE A 26 -1.63 -6.03 12.91
CA ILE A 26 -1.35 -4.60 12.89
C ILE A 26 -0.02 -4.37 13.58
N ALA A 27 0.94 -3.78 12.87
CA ALA A 27 2.21 -3.35 13.40
C ALA A 27 2.27 -1.83 13.44
N ARG A 28 2.69 -1.26 14.58
CA ARG A 28 2.86 0.19 14.75
C ARG A 28 4.31 0.46 15.12
N PRO A 29 5.12 1.07 14.23
CA PRO A 29 6.47 1.49 14.59
C PRO A 29 6.41 2.43 15.80
N THR A 30 7.32 2.25 16.75
CA THR A 30 7.38 3.08 17.96
C THR A 30 7.99 4.46 17.71
N ASP A 31 8.78 4.56 16.64
CA ASP A 31 9.48 5.76 16.18
C ASP A 31 8.64 6.61 15.22
N ASP A 32 7.52 6.10 14.72
CA ASP A 32 6.64 6.82 13.80
C ASP A 32 5.14 6.61 14.11
N PRO A 33 4.51 7.54 14.86
CA PRO A 33 3.11 7.42 15.24
C PRO A 33 2.13 7.59 14.07
N TYR A 34 2.60 8.08 12.92
CA TYR A 34 1.78 8.32 11.73
C TYR A 34 1.92 7.20 10.69
N LEU A 35 2.67 6.15 11.01
CA LEU A 35 2.72 4.93 10.20
C LEU A 35 1.97 3.81 10.92
N THR A 36 1.04 3.18 10.23
CA THR A 36 0.45 1.90 10.65
C THR A 36 0.66 0.87 9.55
N VAL A 37 1.10 -0.34 9.89
CA VAL A 37 1.29 -1.42 8.92
C VAL A 37 0.28 -2.52 9.18
N ALA A 38 -0.64 -2.73 8.23
CA ALA A 38 -1.53 -3.89 8.24
C ALA A 38 -0.92 -5.03 7.43
N ILE A 39 -0.87 -6.23 8.00
CA ILE A 39 -0.36 -7.43 7.34
C ILE A 39 -1.49 -8.45 7.24
N LEU A 40 -1.80 -8.85 6.01
CA LEU A 40 -2.85 -9.81 5.71
C LEU A 40 -2.31 -10.96 4.86
N GLN A 41 -2.95 -12.12 5.00
CA GLN A 41 -2.72 -13.26 4.12
C GLN A 41 -3.89 -13.35 3.14
N ARG A 42 -3.59 -13.19 1.84
CA ARG A 42 -4.57 -13.37 0.77
C ARG A 42 -4.50 -14.77 0.18
N ARG A 43 -5.66 -15.33 -0.10
CA ARG A 43 -5.79 -16.46 -1.03
C ARG A 43 -5.86 -15.93 -2.46
N LEU A 44 -5.10 -16.52 -3.36
CA LEU A 44 -5.29 -16.30 -4.78
C LEU A 44 -6.50 -17.13 -5.23
N GLN A 45 -7.42 -16.53 -6.00
CA GLN A 45 -8.48 -17.31 -6.63
C GLN A 45 -7.84 -18.41 -7.49
N MET A 46 -8.26 -19.66 -7.26
CA MET A 46 -7.81 -20.85 -7.98
C MET A 46 -6.34 -21.27 -7.79
N SER A 47 -5.65 -20.83 -6.71
CA SER A 47 -4.33 -21.37 -6.33
C SER A 47 -4.25 -21.71 -4.84
N LEU A 48 -3.48 -22.76 -4.51
CA LEU A 48 -3.09 -23.09 -3.12
C LEU A 48 -2.00 -22.15 -2.59
N ASP A 49 -1.40 -21.35 -3.46
CA ASP A 49 -0.40 -20.36 -3.10
C ASP A 49 -1.04 -19.25 -2.24
N ARG A 50 -0.39 -18.98 -1.12
CA ARG A 50 -0.78 -17.89 -0.23
C ARG A 50 0.15 -16.72 -0.47
N LYS A 51 -0.41 -15.53 -0.65
CA LYS A 51 0.37 -14.28 -0.65
C LYS A 51 0.23 -13.61 0.70
N VAL A 52 1.32 -13.03 1.18
CA VAL A 52 1.26 -12.02 2.23
C VAL A 52 1.25 -10.66 1.55
N GLU A 53 0.42 -9.79 2.09
CA GLU A 53 0.35 -8.40 1.70
C GLU A 53 0.61 -7.55 2.93
N MET A 54 1.52 -6.58 2.79
CA MET A 54 1.79 -5.53 3.77
C MET A 54 1.27 -4.22 3.23
N ILE A 55 0.42 -3.56 4.00
CA ILE A 55 -0.17 -2.26 3.67
C ILE A 55 0.37 -1.25 4.68
N GLY A 56 1.22 -0.36 4.21
CA GLY A 56 1.65 0.80 4.98
C GLY A 56 0.63 1.91 4.83
N VAL A 57 0.02 2.32 5.93
CA VAL A 57 -0.85 3.49 6.03
C VAL A 57 -0.01 4.64 6.55
N VAL A 58 0.39 5.52 5.66
CA VAL A 58 1.22 6.69 5.95
C VAL A 58 0.31 7.89 6.06
N GLU A 59 -0.08 8.24 7.28
CA GLU A 59 -0.86 9.45 7.53
C GLU A 59 0.02 10.68 7.27
N VAL A 60 -0.54 11.64 6.52
CA VAL A 60 0.19 12.86 6.11
C VAL A 60 -0.48 14.13 6.60
N ALA A 61 -1.81 14.12 6.80
CA ALA A 61 -2.51 15.27 7.39
C ALA A 61 -3.92 14.89 7.90
N ARG A 62 -4.48 15.73 8.79
CA ARG A 62 -5.87 15.69 9.27
C ARG A 62 -6.45 17.10 9.31
N GLY A 63 -7.77 17.23 9.16
CA GLY A 63 -8.47 18.52 9.31
C GLY A 63 -8.01 19.58 8.31
N VAL A 64 -7.67 19.17 7.09
CA VAL A 64 -7.15 20.06 6.04
C VAL A 64 -8.32 20.74 5.33
N GLU A 65 -8.21 22.04 5.08
CA GLU A 65 -9.14 22.75 4.21
C GLU A 65 -9.03 22.22 2.76
N ARG A 66 -10.16 22.01 2.08
CA ARG A 66 -10.19 21.44 0.71
C ARG A 66 -9.48 20.07 0.61
N ALA A 67 -9.54 19.26 1.66
CA ALA A 67 -8.90 17.94 1.71
C ALA A 67 -9.31 17.03 0.54
N SER A 68 -10.54 17.12 0.03
CA SER A 68 -11.01 16.38 -1.15
C SER A 68 -10.23 16.72 -2.42
N GLU A 69 -9.84 17.98 -2.60
CA GLU A 69 -9.01 18.39 -3.73
C GLU A 69 -7.57 17.87 -3.62
N VAL A 70 -7.00 17.94 -2.42
CA VAL A 70 -5.67 17.36 -2.16
C VAL A 70 -5.69 15.86 -2.37
N LEU A 71 -6.72 15.16 -1.87
CA LEU A 71 -6.92 13.74 -2.09
C LEU A 71 -7.03 13.39 -3.58
N ARG A 72 -7.74 14.21 -4.37
CA ARG A 72 -7.81 14.02 -5.83
C ARG A 72 -6.44 14.16 -6.49
N ARG A 73 -5.63 15.15 -6.09
CA ARG A 73 -4.25 15.29 -6.57
C ARG A 73 -3.37 14.11 -6.15
N MET A 74 -3.56 13.57 -4.94
CA MET A 74 -2.89 12.34 -4.51
C MET A 74 -3.30 11.14 -5.38
N LEU A 75 -4.58 11.00 -5.73
CA LEU A 75 -5.04 9.96 -6.65
C LEU A 75 -4.34 10.05 -8.00
N GLU A 76 -4.24 11.24 -8.57
CA GLU A 76 -3.59 11.47 -9.87
C GLU A 76 -2.11 11.03 -9.88
N GLU A 77 -1.44 11.02 -8.72
CA GLU A 77 -0.04 10.60 -8.56
C GLU A 77 0.11 9.11 -8.21
N SER A 78 -0.99 8.36 -8.15
CA SER A 78 -0.99 6.95 -7.79
C SER A 78 -0.28 6.10 -8.85
N PHE A 79 0.53 5.14 -8.40
CA PHE A 79 1.29 4.26 -9.28
C PHE A 79 1.35 2.82 -8.79
N GLU A 80 1.77 1.94 -9.69
CA GLU A 80 2.12 0.56 -9.38
C GLU A 80 3.47 0.18 -10.00
N ALA A 81 4.17 -0.72 -9.33
CA ALA A 81 5.48 -1.22 -9.72
C ALA A 81 5.52 -2.75 -9.62
N GLU A 82 5.76 -3.42 -10.74
CA GLU A 82 5.72 -4.88 -10.85
C GLU A 82 7.11 -5.41 -11.23
N LEU A 83 7.63 -6.36 -10.46
CA LEU A 83 8.86 -7.06 -10.86
C LEU A 83 8.53 -8.17 -11.87
N LYS A 84 9.04 -8.02 -13.08
CA LYS A 84 8.85 -8.92 -14.22
C LYS A 84 10.14 -9.61 -14.66
N GLY A 85 9.96 -10.58 -15.58
CA GLY A 85 11.03 -11.32 -16.21
C GLY A 85 11.48 -12.54 -15.40
N ILE A 86 12.28 -13.39 -16.05
CA ILE A 86 12.91 -14.56 -15.41
C ILE A 86 13.80 -14.01 -14.28
N PHE A 87 13.66 -14.56 -13.06
CA PHE A 87 14.31 -14.08 -11.82
C PHE A 87 13.90 -12.69 -11.31
N ARG A 88 12.83 -12.06 -11.83
CA ARG A 88 12.28 -10.80 -11.29
C ARG A 88 13.28 -9.64 -11.30
N LYS A 89 14.10 -9.54 -12.35
CA LYS A 89 15.17 -8.53 -12.46
C LYS A 89 14.73 -7.21 -13.11
N THR A 90 13.55 -7.16 -13.70
CA THR A 90 13.05 -5.96 -14.39
C THR A 90 11.90 -5.35 -13.61
N LEU A 91 12.07 -4.12 -13.13
CA LEU A 91 10.99 -3.38 -12.50
C LEU A 91 10.23 -2.57 -13.55
N LYS A 92 8.93 -2.85 -13.69
CA LYS A 92 8.03 -2.06 -14.55
C LYS A 92 7.14 -1.18 -13.68
N MET A 93 7.32 0.13 -13.77
CA MET A 93 6.50 1.13 -13.07
C MET A 93 5.53 1.80 -14.05
N ARG A 94 4.32 2.11 -13.60
CA ARG A 94 3.28 2.80 -14.38
C ARG A 94 2.24 3.43 -13.46
N SER A 95 1.42 4.32 -14.01
CA SER A 95 0.22 4.83 -13.32
C SER A 95 -0.69 3.68 -12.85
N TRP A 96 -1.31 3.85 -11.69
CA TRP A 96 -2.12 2.83 -11.04
C TRP A 96 -3.35 2.48 -11.87
N ARG A 97 -3.55 1.20 -12.15
CA ARG A 97 -4.57 0.75 -13.11
C ARG A 97 -6.01 1.04 -12.66
N GLU A 98 -6.22 1.11 -11.35
CA GLU A 98 -7.53 1.31 -10.72
C GLU A 98 -8.04 2.74 -10.87
N LEU A 99 -7.21 3.70 -11.31
CA LEU A 99 -7.64 5.09 -11.50
C LEU A 99 -8.81 5.20 -12.49
N ARG A 100 -8.80 4.41 -13.57
CA ARG A 100 -9.90 4.37 -14.56
C ARG A 100 -11.24 3.95 -13.96
N TYR A 101 -11.20 3.16 -12.90
CA TYR A 101 -12.41 2.81 -12.16
C TYR A 101 -12.85 3.97 -11.26
N LEU A 102 -11.91 4.59 -10.55
CA LEU A 102 -12.19 5.72 -9.66
C LEU A 102 -12.70 6.95 -10.41
N GLU A 103 -12.29 7.16 -11.66
CA GLU A 103 -12.84 8.22 -12.50
C GLU A 103 -14.36 8.15 -12.64
N LYS A 104 -14.94 6.95 -12.58
CA LYS A 104 -16.40 6.75 -12.61
C LYS A 104 -17.10 7.17 -11.31
N LEU A 105 -16.34 7.31 -10.22
CA LEU A 105 -16.84 7.67 -8.89
C LEU A 105 -16.61 9.14 -8.56
N CYS A 106 -15.44 9.70 -8.88
CA CYS A 106 -15.06 11.09 -8.54
C CYS A 106 -14.91 12.03 -9.73
N GLY A 107 -15.30 11.59 -10.93
CA GLY A 107 -15.12 12.35 -12.16
C GLY A 107 -13.69 12.28 -12.72
N PRO A 108 -13.38 13.05 -13.77
CA PRO A 108 -12.16 12.90 -14.56
C PRO A 108 -10.88 13.04 -13.72
N LEU A 109 -9.92 12.12 -13.86
CA LEU A 109 -8.62 12.24 -13.23
C LEU A 109 -7.58 12.57 -14.30
N ARG A 110 -6.54 13.31 -13.94
CA ARG A 110 -5.41 13.60 -14.83
C ARG A 110 -4.14 12.92 -14.28
N PRO A 111 -3.91 11.63 -14.61
CA PRO A 111 -2.74 10.93 -14.11
C PRO A 111 -1.45 11.70 -14.35
N SER A 112 -0.66 11.82 -13.30
CA SER A 112 0.64 12.46 -13.27
C SER A 112 1.69 11.43 -12.86
N SER A 113 2.95 11.72 -13.19
CA SER A 113 4.08 10.84 -12.88
C SER A 113 5.08 11.48 -11.93
N ARG A 114 4.77 12.61 -11.28
CA ARG A 114 5.76 13.33 -10.46
C ARG A 114 6.21 12.49 -9.27
N LEU A 115 5.29 11.86 -8.55
CA LEU A 115 5.64 10.96 -7.45
C LEU A 115 6.42 9.75 -7.94
N LEU A 116 5.99 9.15 -9.07
CA LEU A 116 6.66 8.01 -9.66
C LEU A 116 8.09 8.34 -10.08
N GLU A 117 8.34 9.51 -10.69
CA GLU A 117 9.68 9.96 -11.05
C GLU A 117 10.53 10.30 -9.82
N ALA A 118 9.94 10.87 -8.75
CA ALA A 118 10.64 11.08 -7.49
C ALA A 118 11.11 9.76 -6.86
N VAL A 119 10.25 8.72 -6.87
CA VAL A 119 10.61 7.38 -6.39
C VAL A 119 11.73 6.76 -7.23
N LYS A 120 11.68 6.90 -8.57
CA LYS A 120 12.74 6.40 -9.46
C LYS A 120 14.07 7.10 -9.25
N ALA A 121 14.05 8.40 -8.97
CA ALA A 121 15.25 9.20 -8.74
C ALA A 121 15.94 8.85 -7.41
N ASP A 122 15.23 8.26 -6.44
CA ASP A 122 15.82 7.78 -5.19
C ASP A 122 16.53 6.43 -5.40
N GLU A 123 17.82 6.47 -5.74
CA GLU A 123 18.65 5.29 -5.93
C GLU A 123 18.73 4.38 -4.68
N GLY A 124 18.59 4.96 -3.48
CA GLY A 124 18.56 4.22 -2.22
C GLY A 124 17.32 3.34 -2.14
N LEU A 125 16.16 3.96 -2.33
CA LEU A 125 14.85 3.28 -2.36
C LEU A 125 14.80 2.23 -3.47
N MET A 126 15.28 2.55 -4.68
CA MET A 126 15.28 1.61 -5.79
C MET A 126 16.15 0.37 -5.52
N ARG A 127 17.32 0.54 -4.87
CA ARG A 127 18.13 -0.61 -4.40
C ARG A 127 17.38 -1.45 -3.37
N GLU A 128 16.63 -0.83 -2.47
CA GLU A 128 15.82 -1.55 -1.49
C GLU A 128 14.65 -2.31 -2.14
N VAL A 129 13.98 -1.73 -3.16
CA VAL A 129 12.96 -2.42 -3.97
C VAL A 129 13.52 -3.69 -4.58
N MET A 130 14.67 -3.61 -5.25
CA MET A 130 15.31 -4.77 -5.87
C MET A 130 15.75 -5.81 -4.84
N ARG A 131 16.23 -5.37 -3.65
CA ARG A 131 16.67 -6.25 -2.57
C ARG A 131 15.51 -6.97 -1.85
N ALA A 132 14.39 -6.28 -1.64
CA ALA A 132 13.18 -6.84 -1.05
C ALA A 132 12.46 -7.77 -2.05
N ALA A 133 12.60 -7.47 -3.34
CA ALA A 133 12.04 -8.19 -4.48
C ALA A 133 10.53 -8.49 -4.36
N PRO A 134 9.69 -7.48 -4.11
CA PRO A 134 8.24 -7.68 -4.01
C PRO A 134 7.64 -8.11 -5.35
N ASP A 135 6.52 -8.83 -5.32
CA ASP A 135 5.78 -9.19 -6.55
C ASP A 135 5.20 -7.93 -7.21
N MET A 136 4.65 -7.04 -6.38
CA MET A 136 4.00 -5.79 -6.77
C MET A 136 4.13 -4.79 -5.61
N ILE A 137 4.29 -3.52 -5.96
CA ILE A 137 4.09 -2.38 -5.06
C ILE A 137 2.97 -1.53 -5.67
N GLU A 138 1.97 -1.15 -4.88
CA GLU A 138 0.96 -0.17 -5.27
C GLU A 138 1.03 1.00 -4.29
N VAL A 139 1.03 2.22 -4.82
CA VAL A 139 1.04 3.45 -4.03
C VAL A 139 -0.14 4.31 -4.47
N PHE A 140 -1.07 4.54 -3.55
CA PHE A 140 -2.29 5.31 -3.80
C PHE A 140 -2.86 5.81 -2.45
N PRO A 141 -3.71 6.85 -2.41
CA PRO A 141 -4.24 7.33 -1.13
C PRO A 141 -5.22 6.34 -0.48
N GLU A 142 -5.34 6.41 0.85
CA GLU A 142 -6.38 5.70 1.58
C GLU A 142 -7.76 6.13 1.08
N LEU A 143 -8.58 5.15 0.68
CA LEU A 143 -9.98 5.34 0.30
C LEU A 143 -10.94 4.52 1.16
N ILE A 144 -10.39 3.60 1.95
CA ILE A 144 -11.11 2.65 2.79
C ILE A 144 -10.16 2.08 3.84
N SER A 145 -10.67 1.76 5.03
CA SER A 145 -9.89 1.08 6.09
C SER A 145 -9.16 -0.17 5.57
N PRO A 146 -7.91 -0.45 6.01
CA PRO A 146 -7.11 -1.57 5.52
C PRO A 146 -7.75 -2.94 5.74
N GLU A 147 -8.61 -3.07 6.76
CA GLU A 147 -9.29 -4.32 7.09
C GLU A 147 -10.33 -4.77 6.03
N TYR A 148 -10.80 -3.82 5.22
CA TYR A 148 -11.71 -4.05 4.09
C TYR A 148 -10.98 -4.07 2.74
N MET A 149 -9.65 -3.89 2.71
CA MET A 149 -8.85 -3.89 1.48
C MET A 149 -9.00 -5.20 0.70
N GLU A 150 -9.04 -6.33 1.40
CA GLU A 150 -9.25 -7.63 0.75
C GLU A 150 -10.58 -7.66 -0.02
N VAL A 151 -11.66 -7.12 0.56
CA VAL A 151 -12.98 -7.06 -0.08
C VAL A 151 -12.95 -6.10 -1.27
N TYR A 152 -12.34 -4.93 -1.11
CA TYR A 152 -12.18 -3.93 -2.18
C TYR A 152 -11.45 -4.54 -3.40
N MET A 153 -10.35 -5.25 -3.18
CA MET A 153 -9.50 -5.75 -4.27
C MET A 153 -9.87 -7.14 -4.82
N THR A 154 -10.61 -7.97 -4.08
CA THR A 154 -11.06 -9.29 -4.55
C THR A 154 -12.44 -9.27 -5.19
N ALA A 155 -13.26 -8.27 -4.89
CA ALA A 155 -14.42 -7.99 -5.68
C ALA A 155 -13.95 -7.59 -7.08
N SER A 156 -14.41 -8.28 -8.13
CA SER A 156 -14.38 -7.67 -9.45
C SER A 156 -15.06 -6.31 -9.35
N HIS A 157 -14.68 -5.32 -10.16
CA HIS A 157 -15.36 -4.02 -10.15
C HIS A 157 -16.89 -4.13 -10.30
N ALA A 158 -17.38 -5.21 -10.91
CA ALA A 158 -18.78 -5.59 -11.01
C ALA A 158 -19.37 -6.16 -9.70
N ALA A 159 -18.58 -6.89 -8.91
CA ALA A 159 -18.95 -7.44 -7.60
C ALA A 159 -18.76 -6.47 -6.43
N MET A 160 -18.14 -5.30 -6.66
CA MET A 160 -18.09 -4.22 -5.66
C MET A 160 -19.52 -3.75 -5.36
N GLY A 161 -20.05 -4.21 -4.23
CA GLY A 161 -21.44 -3.95 -3.84
C GLY A 161 -21.75 -2.45 -3.69
N PRO A 162 -23.02 -2.03 -3.84
CA PRO A 162 -23.42 -0.63 -3.77
C PRO A 162 -22.97 0.11 -2.50
N LEU A 163 -22.89 -0.60 -1.37
CA LEU A 163 -22.42 -0.05 -0.10
C LEU A 163 -20.96 0.41 -0.20
N MET A 164 -20.08 -0.42 -0.75
CA MET A 164 -18.65 -0.12 -0.88
C MET A 164 -18.42 1.12 -1.76
N ARG A 165 -19.14 1.19 -2.88
CA ARG A 165 -19.09 2.33 -3.80
C ARG A 165 -19.52 3.62 -3.10
N ARG A 166 -20.60 3.58 -2.32
CA ARG A 166 -21.06 4.74 -1.53
C ARG A 166 -20.06 5.16 -0.47
N MET A 167 -19.43 4.21 0.22
CA MET A 167 -18.41 4.52 1.23
C MET A 167 -17.21 5.24 0.60
N ILE A 168 -16.69 4.73 -0.53
CA ILE A 168 -15.57 5.34 -1.25
C ILE A 168 -15.96 6.72 -1.78
N ALA A 169 -17.13 6.85 -2.43
CA ALA A 169 -17.60 8.13 -2.95
C ALA A 169 -17.71 9.19 -1.85
N ARG A 170 -18.31 8.83 -0.70
CA ARG A 170 -18.40 9.71 0.46
C ARG A 170 -17.02 10.12 0.98
N TYR A 171 -16.08 9.18 1.08
CA TYR A 171 -14.72 9.49 1.53
C TYR A 171 -13.97 10.42 0.57
N LEU A 172 -14.22 10.29 -0.74
CA LEU A 172 -13.65 11.19 -1.75
C LEU A 172 -14.19 12.61 -1.65
N GLU A 173 -15.47 12.76 -1.28
CA GLU A 173 -16.12 14.05 -1.07
C GLU A 173 -15.66 14.73 0.22
N GLU A 174 -15.55 13.97 1.30
CA GLU A 174 -15.23 14.48 2.64
C GLU A 174 -14.25 13.54 3.37
N PRO A 175 -12.94 13.61 3.06
CA PRO A 175 -11.97 12.74 3.70
C PRO A 175 -11.66 13.21 5.13
N GLU A 176 -11.81 12.31 6.10
CA GLU A 176 -11.50 12.56 7.52
C GLU A 176 -9.99 12.77 7.75
N ARG A 177 -9.15 12.14 6.92
CA ARG A 177 -7.70 12.30 6.92
C ARG A 177 -7.11 12.06 5.54
N LEU A 178 -5.89 12.56 5.33
CA LEU A 178 -5.09 12.25 4.16
C LEU A 178 -4.02 11.25 4.57
N ALA A 179 -4.01 10.10 3.90
CA ALA A 179 -3.02 9.07 4.09
C ALA A 179 -2.68 8.40 2.76
N TRP A 180 -1.44 7.93 2.63
CA TRP A 180 -1.03 7.06 1.53
C TRP A 180 -1.07 5.60 1.96
N TYR A 181 -1.50 4.74 1.05
CA TYR A 181 -1.29 3.31 1.08
C TYR A 181 -0.08 2.93 0.26
N VAL A 182 0.84 2.21 0.89
CA VAL A 182 1.95 1.50 0.23
C VAL A 182 1.67 0.02 0.39
N ARG A 183 1.15 -0.62 -0.65
CA ARG A 183 0.79 -2.04 -0.64
C ARG A 183 1.89 -2.84 -1.29
N ILE A 184 2.45 -3.78 -0.56
CA ILE A 184 3.57 -4.61 -0.99
C ILE A 184 3.14 -6.07 -0.95
N HIS A 185 3.18 -6.73 -2.12
CA HIS A 185 2.78 -8.11 -2.28
C HIS A 185 4.01 -9.02 -2.32
N PHE A 186 3.97 -10.14 -1.60
CA PHE A 186 5.01 -11.17 -1.71
C PHE A 186 4.48 -12.56 -1.34
N MET A 187 5.09 -13.57 -1.95
CA MET A 187 4.73 -14.97 -1.72
C MET A 187 5.02 -15.43 -0.29
N TYR A 188 4.08 -16.18 0.29
CA TYR A 188 4.24 -16.94 1.53
C TYR A 188 4.70 -18.37 1.23
N GLY A 189 5.37 -19.02 2.20
CA GLY A 189 5.72 -20.45 2.11
C GLY A 189 7.07 -20.75 1.45
N LEU A 190 7.83 -19.72 1.09
CA LEU A 190 9.19 -19.86 0.57
C LEU A 190 10.24 -19.88 1.71
N PRO A 191 11.43 -20.49 1.48
CA PRO A 191 12.56 -20.35 2.39
C PRO A 191 12.89 -18.88 2.66
N ARG A 192 13.38 -18.57 3.87
CA ARG A 192 13.75 -17.20 4.30
C ARG A 192 12.58 -16.21 4.39
N MET A 193 11.38 -16.69 4.66
CA MET A 193 10.19 -15.86 4.87
C MET A 193 10.40 -14.74 5.89
N ALA A 194 11.10 -15.00 6.99
CA ALA A 194 11.41 -13.99 8.01
C ALA A 194 12.23 -12.82 7.44
N THR A 195 13.25 -13.13 6.63
CA THR A 195 14.05 -12.12 5.94
C THR A 195 13.22 -11.33 4.92
N LYS A 196 12.31 -12.00 4.20
CA LYS A 196 11.35 -11.34 3.29
C LYS A 196 10.45 -10.36 4.04
N VAL A 197 9.89 -10.77 5.17
CA VAL A 197 9.05 -9.91 6.02
C VAL A 197 9.82 -8.66 6.45
N ARG A 198 11.02 -8.82 7.02
CA ARG A 198 11.85 -7.69 7.46
C ARG A 198 12.21 -6.73 6.33
N ARG A 199 12.62 -7.25 5.18
CA ARG A 199 12.99 -6.40 4.02
C ARG A 199 11.81 -5.61 3.47
N ASN A 200 10.64 -6.22 3.36
CA ASN A 200 9.45 -5.51 2.86
C ASN A 200 8.93 -4.49 3.88
N TYR A 201 9.04 -4.78 5.18
CA TYR A 201 8.78 -3.78 6.23
C TYR A 201 9.74 -2.59 6.13
N GLN A 202 11.04 -2.83 6.01
CA GLN A 202 12.05 -1.77 5.83
C GLN A 202 11.77 -0.94 4.56
N LEU A 203 11.50 -1.60 3.44
CA LEU A 203 11.13 -0.93 2.19
C LEU A 203 9.90 -0.01 2.39
N LEU A 204 8.87 -0.51 3.07
CA LEU A 204 7.67 0.27 3.39
C LEU A 204 8.03 1.50 4.24
N THR A 205 8.86 1.35 5.27
CA THR A 205 9.31 2.50 6.07
C THR A 205 10.10 3.54 5.27
N ARG A 206 10.84 3.13 4.23
CA ARG A 206 11.50 4.09 3.33
C ARG A 206 10.52 4.91 2.49
N PHE A 207 9.43 4.30 2.04
CA PHE A 207 8.41 5.03 1.30
C PHE A 207 7.80 6.17 2.13
N VAL A 208 7.74 6.05 3.46
CA VAL A 208 7.18 7.08 4.33
C VAL A 208 7.80 8.46 4.09
N GLY A 209 9.14 8.53 4.03
CA GLY A 209 9.85 9.79 3.83
C GLY A 209 9.49 10.44 2.50
N VAL A 210 9.61 9.68 1.41
CA VAL A 210 9.29 10.15 0.04
C VAL A 210 7.85 10.63 -0.06
N LEU A 211 6.90 9.92 0.54
CA LEU A 211 5.48 10.25 0.48
C LEU A 211 5.15 11.51 1.28
N ARG A 212 5.72 11.68 2.48
CA ARG A 212 5.52 12.91 3.26
C ARG A 212 6.09 14.12 2.56
N ASP A 213 7.32 14.02 2.06
CA ASP A 213 7.98 15.12 1.36
C ASP A 213 7.27 15.50 0.06
N PHE A 214 6.75 14.50 -0.66
CA PHE A 214 5.93 14.75 -1.84
C PHE A 214 4.60 15.42 -1.49
N THR A 215 3.90 14.94 -0.47
CA THR A 215 2.58 15.49 -0.09
C THR A 215 2.66 16.94 0.36
N ARG A 216 3.77 17.35 1.01
CA ARG A 216 4.01 18.76 1.37
C ARG A 216 3.94 19.72 0.18
N GLN A 217 4.17 19.24 -1.05
CA GLN A 217 4.10 20.01 -2.30
C GLN A 217 2.69 20.04 -2.91
N LEU A 218 1.73 19.32 -2.32
CA LEU A 218 0.34 19.24 -2.76
C LEU A 218 -0.59 20.19 -1.99
N PHE A 219 -0.15 20.66 -0.82
CA PHE A 219 -0.77 21.79 -0.11
C PHE A 219 -0.32 23.10 -0.75
#